data_AF-A0A6N7ME40-F1
#
_entry.id   AF-A0A6N7ME40-F1
#
_cell.length_a   1.000
_cell.length_b   1.000
_cell.length_c   1.000
_cell.angle_alpha   90.00
_cell.angle_beta   90.00
_cell.angle_gamma   90.00
#
_symmetry.space_group_name_H-M   'P 1'
#
loop_
_entity.id
_entity.type
_entity.pdbx_description
1 polymer ?
#
loop_
_entity_poly.entity_id
_entity_poly.type
_entity_poly.pdbx_seq_one_letter_code
_entity_poly.pdbx_strand_id
1 'polypeptide(L)'
;MFWHGNLDQILDVARIGHHIVMTPTSHCYFDYTYERIPTEKVYSFDPIPVKLEENYVSSIMGVQANFWSHIDRTEPTMSRQIFPGLIVLSEVGWTKKEKKTGRIFPAASLCITNFWKYWIFAISKNNRINPDSIIPLLMLSGFHQSFNEKYSHIESSTDLLKF
;
A
#
# COMPACT_ATOMS: atom_id res chain seq x y z
N MET A 1 3.23 -19.33 -0.12
CA MET A 1 3.69 -17.92 -0.13
C MET A 1 4.93 -17.83 -1.00
N PHE A 2 4.89 -17.04 -2.07
CA PHE A 2 6.03 -16.85 -2.99
C PHE A 2 6.68 -15.50 -2.71
N TRP A 3 7.94 -15.51 -2.28
CA TRP A 3 8.67 -14.28 -1.92
C TRP A 3 9.99 -14.11 -2.69
N HIS A 4 10.60 -15.22 -3.10
CA HIS A 4 11.79 -15.26 -3.93
C HIS A 4 11.77 -16.53 -4.78
N GLY A 5 12.38 -16.47 -5.96
CA GLY A 5 12.38 -17.56 -6.92
C GLY A 5 12.26 -17.04 -8.35
N ASN A 6 12.07 -17.97 -9.28
CA ASN A 6 11.88 -17.66 -10.69
C ASN A 6 10.40 -17.82 -11.11
N LEU A 7 10.10 -17.35 -12.31
CA LEU A 7 8.75 -17.45 -12.88
C LEU A 7 8.31 -18.91 -13.05
N ASP A 8 9.21 -19.77 -13.52
CA ASP A 8 8.91 -21.17 -13.84
C ASP A 8 8.43 -21.95 -12.60
N GLN A 9 9.03 -21.71 -11.44
CA GLN A 9 8.60 -22.29 -10.16
C GLN A 9 7.14 -21.94 -9.82
N ILE A 10 6.72 -20.70 -10.08
CA ILE A 10 5.34 -20.27 -9.81
C ILE A 10 4.37 -20.98 -10.76
N LEU A 11 4.75 -21.09 -12.04
CA LEU A 11 3.94 -21.77 -13.05
C LEU A 11 3.76 -23.25 -12.70
N ASP A 12 4.84 -23.93 -12.33
CA ASP A 12 4.79 -25.35 -11.97
C ASP A 12 3.97 -25.59 -10.71
N VAL A 13 4.14 -24.75 -9.67
CA VAL A 13 3.34 -24.82 -8.43
C VAL A 13 1.85 -24.59 -8.72
N ALA A 14 1.51 -23.67 -9.62
CA ALA A 14 0.13 -23.44 -10.02
C ALA A 14 -0.45 -24.63 -10.81
N ARG A 15 0.33 -25.24 -11.70
CA ARG A 15 -0.07 -26.40 -12.53
C ARG A 15 -0.31 -27.67 -11.73
N ILE A 16 0.44 -27.87 -10.65
CA ILE A 16 0.20 -28.99 -9.72
C ILE A 16 -0.96 -28.73 -8.74
N GLY A 17 -1.69 -27.62 -8.91
CA GLY A 17 -2.92 -27.32 -8.18
C GLY A 17 -2.72 -26.69 -6.80
N HIS A 18 -1.53 -26.16 -6.51
CA HIS A 18 -1.31 -25.47 -5.24
C HIS A 18 -1.70 -24.00 -5.30
N HIS A 19 -2.20 -23.51 -4.17
CA HIS A 19 -2.53 -22.12 -3.99
C HIS A 19 -1.30 -21.26 -3.63
N ILE A 20 -1.25 -20.06 -4.18
CA ILE A 20 -0.10 -19.17 -4.11
C ILE A 20 -0.55 -17.80 -3.60
N VAL A 21 0.09 -17.34 -2.52
CA VAL A 21 0.03 -15.94 -2.06
C VAL A 21 1.31 -15.26 -2.53
N MET A 22 1.16 -14.16 -3.26
CA MET A 22 2.27 -13.44 -3.87
C MET A 22 2.83 -12.36 -2.95
N THR A 23 4.12 -12.47 -2.64
CA THR A 23 4.83 -11.57 -1.70
C THR A 23 6.26 -11.26 -2.16
N PRO A 24 6.52 -10.97 -3.45
CA PRO A 24 7.88 -10.88 -3.96
C PRO A 24 8.70 -9.79 -3.27
N THR A 25 9.97 -10.06 -3.00
CA THR A 25 10.92 -9.09 -2.41
C THR A 25 11.10 -7.82 -3.23
N SER A 26 10.71 -7.82 -4.49
CA SER A 26 10.76 -6.66 -5.37
C SER A 26 9.68 -5.61 -5.08
N HIS A 27 8.54 -6.00 -4.49
CA HIS A 27 7.37 -5.12 -4.36
C HIS A 27 6.74 -5.13 -2.95
N CYS A 28 6.86 -6.22 -2.20
CA CYS A 28 6.05 -6.45 -1.00
C CYS A 28 6.86 -6.50 0.31
N TYR A 29 8.10 -6.04 0.33
CA TYR A 29 8.95 -6.03 1.54
C TYR A 29 9.08 -4.60 2.05
N PHE A 30 8.16 -4.20 2.93
CA PHE A 30 8.07 -2.81 3.37
C PHE A 30 9.13 -2.44 4.40
N ASP A 31 9.85 -3.40 4.98
CA ASP A 31 11.09 -3.10 5.73
C ASP A 31 12.24 -2.57 4.84
N TYR A 32 12.12 -2.61 3.52
CA TYR A 32 13.07 -1.97 2.60
C TYR A 32 12.81 -0.48 2.45
N THR A 33 13.86 0.29 2.18
CA THR A 33 13.75 1.75 2.05
C THR A 33 12.84 2.18 0.90
N TYR A 34 12.28 3.38 1.00
CA TYR A 34 11.37 3.94 -0.01
C TYR A 34 12.05 4.10 -1.37
N GLU A 35 13.37 4.35 -1.41
CA GLU A 35 14.13 4.39 -2.67
C GLU A 35 14.16 3.02 -3.37
N ARG A 36 14.15 1.93 -2.58
CA ARG A 36 14.17 0.56 -3.11
C ARG A 36 12.79 0.07 -3.53
N ILE A 37 11.77 0.40 -2.75
CA ILE A 37 10.36 0.06 -3.01
C ILE A 37 9.49 1.31 -2.82
N PRO A 38 9.48 2.23 -3.81
CA PRO A 38 8.60 3.38 -3.77
C PRO A 38 7.15 2.95 -4.03
N THR A 39 6.19 3.78 -3.63
CA THR A 39 4.75 3.50 -3.77
C THR A 39 4.34 3.19 -5.22
N GLU A 40 4.92 3.90 -6.18
CA GLU A 40 4.68 3.72 -7.61
C GLU A 40 5.09 2.32 -8.07
N LYS A 41 6.18 1.80 -7.49
CA LYS A 41 6.63 0.43 -7.75
C LYS A 41 5.64 -0.57 -7.15
N VAL A 42 5.19 -0.37 -5.91
CA VAL A 42 4.15 -1.24 -5.31
C VAL A 42 2.90 -1.27 -6.20
N TYR A 43 2.47 -0.12 -6.72
CA TYR A 43 1.27 -0.01 -7.56
C TYR A 43 1.42 -0.71 -8.93
N SER A 44 2.63 -0.74 -9.49
CA SER A 44 2.90 -1.42 -10.76
C SER A 44 2.94 -2.94 -10.65
N PHE A 45 2.84 -3.49 -9.43
CA PHE A 45 2.85 -4.93 -9.21
C PHE A 45 1.60 -5.60 -9.82
N ASP A 46 1.85 -6.58 -10.68
CA ASP A 46 0.83 -7.52 -11.17
C ASP A 46 0.97 -8.85 -10.43
N PRO A 47 -0.02 -9.25 -9.60
CA PRO A 47 0.01 -10.52 -8.88
C PRO A 47 -0.06 -11.73 -9.80
N ILE A 48 -0.58 -11.57 -11.02
CA ILE A 48 -0.71 -12.68 -11.98
C ILE A 48 0.59 -12.80 -12.77
N PRO A 49 1.33 -13.92 -12.65
CA PRO A 49 2.58 -14.10 -13.37
C PRO A 49 2.38 -14.09 -14.89
N VAL A 50 3.33 -13.49 -15.60
CA VAL A 50 3.32 -13.51 -17.07
C VAL A 50 3.40 -14.96 -17.55
N LYS A 51 2.63 -15.31 -18.58
CA LYS A 51 2.50 -16.68 -19.14
C LYS A 51 1.74 -17.70 -18.26
N LEU A 52 1.16 -17.29 -17.13
CA LEU A 52 0.24 -18.17 -16.42
C LEU A 52 -1.02 -18.38 -17.25
N GLU A 53 -1.37 -19.64 -17.50
CA GLU A 53 -2.55 -20.02 -18.26
C GLU A 53 -3.84 -19.66 -17.50
N GLU A 54 -4.90 -19.22 -18.20
CA GLU A 54 -6.13 -18.71 -17.58
C GLU A 54 -6.77 -19.70 -16.59
N ASN A 55 -6.67 -20.99 -16.87
CA ASN A 55 -7.19 -22.06 -16.01
C ASN A 55 -6.48 -22.18 -14.66
N TYR A 56 -5.29 -21.59 -14.50
CA TYR A 56 -4.52 -21.60 -13.25
C TYR A 56 -4.52 -20.25 -12.53
N VAL A 57 -5.16 -19.20 -13.08
CA VAL A 57 -5.22 -17.87 -12.44
C VAL A 57 -5.87 -17.94 -11.05
N SER A 58 -6.86 -18.82 -10.87
CA SER A 58 -7.52 -19.05 -9.57
C SER A 58 -6.62 -19.66 -8.50
N SER A 59 -5.46 -20.22 -8.88
CA SER A 59 -4.45 -20.67 -7.94
C SER A 59 -3.77 -19.51 -7.22
N ILE A 60 -3.77 -18.29 -7.79
CA ILE A 60 -3.25 -17.09 -7.15
C ILE A 60 -4.31 -16.53 -6.19
N MET A 61 -4.12 -16.72 -4.89
CA MET A 61 -5.09 -16.31 -3.86
C MET A 61 -5.09 -14.81 -3.58
N GLY A 62 -3.97 -14.13 -3.88
CA GLY A 62 -3.84 -12.70 -3.63
C GLY A 62 -2.40 -12.28 -3.29
N VAL A 63 -2.30 -11.14 -2.62
CA VAL A 63 -1.03 -10.50 -2.25
C VAL A 63 -0.92 -10.32 -0.74
N GLN A 64 0.32 -10.24 -0.24
CA GLN A 64 0.59 -9.91 1.16
C GLN A 64 1.82 -9.01 1.25
N ALA A 65 1.77 -8.02 2.14
CA ALA A 65 2.93 -7.23 2.54
C ALA A 65 3.71 -7.95 3.64
N ASN A 66 5.03 -7.95 3.53
CA ASN A 66 5.95 -8.43 4.53
C ASN A 66 6.65 -7.25 5.18
N PHE A 67 6.89 -7.36 6.49
CA PHE A 67 7.60 -6.36 7.26
C PHE A 67 8.42 -7.04 8.36
N TRP A 68 9.74 -6.99 8.24
CA TRP A 68 10.65 -7.50 9.26
C TRP A 68 11.03 -6.40 10.25
N SER A 69 10.55 -6.46 11.48
CA SER A 69 10.75 -5.42 12.53
C SER A 69 12.15 -5.37 13.16
N HIS A 70 13.15 -6.01 12.54
CA HIS A 70 14.51 -6.06 13.05
C HIS A 70 15.18 -4.68 13.13
N ILE A 71 14.86 -3.78 12.18
CA ILE A 71 15.33 -2.38 12.12
C ILE A 71 14.37 -1.47 12.87
N ASP A 72 13.09 -1.50 12.49
CA ASP A 72 12.04 -0.64 13.07
C ASP A 72 11.23 -1.39 14.13
N ARG A 73 11.34 -0.93 15.39
CA ARG A 73 10.76 -1.60 16.56
C ARG A 73 9.70 -0.80 17.29
N THR A 74 9.35 0.37 16.77
CA THR A 74 8.33 1.23 17.38
C THR A 74 7.18 1.41 16.42
N GLU A 75 5.95 1.43 16.95
CA GLU A 75 4.74 1.69 16.16
C GLU A 75 4.90 2.91 15.23
N PRO A 76 5.53 4.01 15.67
CA PRO A 76 5.81 5.13 14.79
C PRO A 76 6.67 4.86 13.57
N THR A 77 7.80 4.23 13.78
CA THR A 77 8.75 3.96 12.70
C THR A 77 8.17 2.91 11.75
N MET A 78 7.48 1.90 12.29
CA MET A 78 6.77 0.89 11.50
C MET A 78 5.66 1.50 10.65
N SER A 79 4.82 2.37 11.22
CA SER A 79 3.73 3.03 10.49
C SER A 79 4.25 3.89 9.34
N ARG A 80 5.30 4.67 9.57
CA ARG A 80 5.95 5.49 8.52
C ARG A 80 6.49 4.64 7.37
N GLN A 81 6.90 3.42 7.66
CA GLN A 81 7.56 2.54 6.72
C GLN A 81 6.54 1.69 5.92
N ILE A 82 5.46 1.26 6.57
CA ILE A 82 4.38 0.47 5.97
C ILE A 82 3.45 1.34 5.12
N PHE A 83 3.17 2.57 5.55
CA PHE A 83 2.30 3.49 4.84
C PHE A 83 3.11 4.50 4.01
N PRO A 84 2.68 4.83 2.78
CA PRO A 84 1.39 4.48 2.17
C PRO A 84 1.37 3.14 1.40
N GLY A 85 2.49 2.42 1.34
CA GLY A 85 2.64 1.20 0.52
C GLY A 85 1.54 0.16 0.74
N LEU A 86 1.09 -0.03 1.98
CA LEU A 86 0.02 -0.96 2.30
C LEU A 86 -1.33 -0.61 1.67
N ILE A 87 -1.68 0.67 1.62
CA ILE A 87 -2.92 1.14 0.97
C ILE A 87 -2.86 0.82 -0.53
N VAL A 88 -1.71 1.04 -1.14
CA VAL A 88 -1.48 0.78 -2.55
C VAL A 88 -1.47 -0.71 -2.87
N LEU A 89 -0.90 -1.54 -2.00
CA LEU A 89 -0.94 -3.00 -2.17
C LEU A 89 -2.37 -3.55 -2.02
N SER A 90 -3.19 -2.98 -1.13
CA SER A 90 -4.60 -3.33 -1.01
C SER A 90 -5.37 -3.05 -2.31
N GLU A 91 -5.11 -1.90 -2.94
CA GLU A 91 -5.66 -1.58 -4.27
C GLU A 91 -5.20 -2.58 -5.33
N VAL A 92 -3.93 -3.03 -5.26
CA VAL A 92 -3.39 -4.05 -6.18
C VAL A 92 -4.13 -5.38 -6.06
N GLY A 93 -4.42 -5.82 -4.83
CA GLY A 93 -5.12 -7.09 -4.56
C GLY A 93 -6.65 -7.04 -4.70
N TRP A 94 -7.26 -5.86 -4.57
CA TRP A 94 -8.73 -5.71 -4.56
C TRP A 94 -9.30 -5.26 -5.91
N THR A 95 -8.65 -4.31 -6.58
CA THR A 95 -9.20 -3.70 -7.80
C THR A 95 -8.79 -4.49 -9.04
N LYS A 96 -9.79 -4.86 -9.85
CA LYS A 96 -9.57 -5.49 -11.16
C LYS A 96 -8.65 -4.63 -12.03
N LYS A 97 -7.75 -5.26 -12.78
CA LYS A 97 -6.71 -4.59 -13.56
C LYS A 97 -7.29 -3.56 -14.53
N GLU A 98 -8.42 -3.88 -15.17
CA GLU A 98 -9.12 -3.00 -16.12
C GLU A 98 -9.67 -1.70 -15.47
N LYS A 99 -9.85 -1.68 -14.15
CA LYS A 99 -10.37 -0.53 -13.40
C LYS A 99 -9.27 0.35 -12.79
N LYS A 100 -8.01 -0.06 -12.91
CA LYS A 100 -6.87 0.73 -12.40
C LYS A 100 -6.64 1.92 -13.33
N THR A 101 -6.75 3.14 -12.79
CA THR A 101 -6.70 4.39 -13.58
C THR A 101 -5.28 4.93 -13.80
N GLY A 102 -4.25 4.20 -13.37
CA GLY A 102 -2.85 4.63 -13.44
C GLY A 102 -2.48 5.75 -12.46
N ARG A 103 -3.47 6.35 -11.78
CA ARG A 103 -3.26 7.33 -10.72
C ARG A 103 -3.35 6.62 -9.38
N ILE A 104 -2.38 6.86 -8.49
CA ILE A 104 -2.47 6.44 -7.09
C ILE A 104 -3.73 7.10 -6.54
N PHE A 105 -4.68 6.26 -6.14
CA PHE A 105 -6.08 6.60 -5.87
C PHE A 105 -6.26 7.94 -5.10
N PRO A 106 -7.21 8.82 -5.47
CA PRO A 106 -7.52 10.03 -4.69
C PRO A 106 -7.96 9.72 -3.25
N ALA A 107 -8.62 8.58 -3.02
CA ALA A 107 -9.00 8.12 -1.69
C ALA A 107 -7.79 7.59 -0.88
N ALA A 108 -6.79 7.00 -1.53
CA ALA A 108 -5.51 6.69 -0.89
C ALA A 108 -4.84 7.99 -0.48
N SER A 109 -4.75 8.99 -1.37
CA SER A 109 -4.26 10.34 -1.03
C SER A 109 -5.02 10.98 0.15
N LEU A 110 -6.34 10.85 0.22
CA LEU A 110 -7.16 11.37 1.32
C LEU A 110 -6.94 10.60 2.64
N CYS A 111 -6.84 9.27 2.56
CA CYS A 111 -6.58 8.41 3.71
C CYS A 111 -5.15 8.62 4.24
N ILE A 112 -4.18 8.77 3.34
CA ILE A 112 -2.79 9.15 3.63
C ILE A 112 -2.79 10.52 4.32
N THR A 113 -3.36 11.56 3.71
CA THR A 113 -3.35 12.91 4.31
C THR A 113 -4.07 12.96 5.66
N ASN A 114 -5.18 12.25 5.84
CA ASN A 114 -5.88 12.20 7.12
C ASN A 114 -5.14 11.35 8.15
N PHE A 115 -4.61 10.17 7.77
CA PHE A 115 -3.76 9.35 8.63
C PHE A 115 -2.55 10.15 9.11
N TRP A 116 -1.82 10.79 8.20
CA TRP A 116 -0.66 11.62 8.53
C TRP A 116 -1.03 12.84 9.39
N LYS A 117 -2.19 13.47 9.18
CA LYS A 117 -2.69 14.54 10.07
C LYS A 117 -2.96 14.02 11.50
N TYR A 118 -3.67 12.90 11.63
CA TYR A 118 -3.91 12.26 12.93
C TYR A 118 -2.61 11.79 13.59
N TRP A 119 -1.67 11.32 12.79
CA TRP A 119 -0.40 10.80 13.23
C TRP A 119 0.56 11.91 13.70
N ILE A 120 0.67 13.02 12.95
CA ILE A 120 1.37 14.23 13.37
C ILE A 120 0.73 14.83 14.63
N PHE A 121 -0.60 14.85 14.72
CA PHE A 121 -1.32 15.29 15.92
C PHE A 121 -1.03 14.38 17.13
N ALA A 122 -0.98 13.07 16.94
CA ALA A 122 -0.62 12.12 18.00
C ALA A 122 0.83 12.28 18.46
N ILE A 123 1.77 12.62 17.55
CA ILE A 123 3.17 12.89 17.89
C ILE A 123 3.34 14.26 18.56
N SER A 124 2.62 15.29 18.12
CA SER A 124 2.72 16.64 18.71
C SER A 124 2.27 16.67 20.16
N LYS A 125 1.33 15.80 20.54
CA LYS A 125 0.91 15.57 21.93
C LYS A 125 2.00 14.92 22.80
N ASN A 126 3.01 14.29 22.20
CA ASN A 126 4.10 13.58 22.89
C ASN A 126 5.46 14.31 22.81
N ASN A 127 5.51 15.58 22.38
CA ASN A 127 6.69 16.46 22.40
C ASN A 127 7.99 15.90 21.77
N ARG A 128 7.90 15.06 20.73
CA ARG A 128 9.08 14.56 20.00
C ARG A 128 8.87 14.65 18.50
N ILE A 129 9.00 15.85 17.93
CA ILE A 129 9.04 16.01 16.47
C ILE A 129 10.48 16.29 16.04
N ASN A 130 11.03 15.43 15.19
CA ASN A 130 12.21 15.73 14.39
C ASN A 130 11.74 16.35 13.05
N PRO A 131 12.18 17.57 12.69
CA PRO A 131 11.72 18.29 11.49
C PRO A 131 11.89 17.53 10.16
N ASP A 132 12.79 16.56 10.06
CA ASP A 132 13.01 15.78 8.84
C ASP A 132 11.84 14.83 8.48
N SER A 133 10.94 14.57 9.42
CA SER A 133 9.73 13.75 9.23
C SER A 133 8.61 14.46 8.46
N ILE A 134 8.74 15.76 8.17
CA ILE A 134 7.71 16.61 7.53
C ILE A 134 7.81 16.58 5.99
N ILE A 135 8.92 16.08 5.44
CA ILE A 135 9.21 16.06 3.99
C ILE A 135 8.13 15.31 3.15
N PRO A 136 7.49 14.22 3.60
CA PRO A 136 6.43 13.56 2.84
C PRO A 136 5.20 14.46 2.59
N LEU A 137 4.94 15.43 3.48
CA LEU A 137 3.76 16.30 3.41
C LEU A 137 3.87 17.32 2.26
N LEU A 138 5.08 17.83 1.98
CA LEU A 138 5.35 18.79 0.89
C LEU A 138 5.28 18.13 -0.50
N MET A 139 5.63 16.85 -0.61
CA MET A 139 5.50 16.07 -1.85
C MET A 139 4.03 15.86 -2.24
N LEU A 140 3.11 15.79 -1.27
CA LEU A 140 1.68 15.51 -1.48
C LEU A 140 0.84 16.78 -1.73
N SER A 141 1.29 17.96 -1.27
CA SER A 141 0.56 19.23 -1.48
C SER A 141 0.58 19.75 -2.92
N GLY A 142 1.38 19.14 -3.81
CA GLY A 142 1.46 19.50 -5.23
C GLY A 142 0.31 18.98 -6.10
N PHE A 143 -0.57 18.13 -5.59
CA PHE A 143 -1.75 17.65 -6.33
C PHE A 143 -2.91 18.65 -6.19
N HIS A 144 -2.89 19.67 -7.03
CA HIS A 144 -4.10 20.45 -7.32
C HIS A 144 -5.03 19.59 -8.19
N GLN A 145 -6.12 19.09 -7.63
CA GLN A 145 -7.25 18.63 -8.42
C GLN A 145 -8.56 19.18 -7.87
N SER A 146 -9.27 19.87 -8.74
CA SER A 146 -10.58 20.48 -8.57
C SER A 146 -11.59 19.46 -8.06
N PHE A 147 -12.27 19.80 -6.96
CA PHE A 147 -13.29 18.96 -6.33
C PHE A 147 -14.52 18.85 -7.25
N ASN A 148 -15.11 17.66 -7.32
CA ASN A 148 -16.42 17.45 -7.94
C ASN A 148 -17.48 17.65 -6.85
N GLU A 149 -18.35 18.66 -7.01
CA GLU A 149 -19.29 19.16 -5.99
C GLU A 149 -20.36 18.15 -5.53
N LYS A 150 -20.42 16.95 -6.12
CA LYS A 150 -21.48 15.97 -5.85
C LYS A 150 -21.38 15.25 -4.49
N TYR A 151 -20.26 15.38 -3.77
CA TYR A 151 -20.00 14.68 -2.51
C TYR A 151 -19.73 15.60 -1.31
N SER A 152 -20.09 16.89 -1.40
CA SER A 152 -19.80 17.90 -0.38
C SER A 152 -20.73 17.89 0.85
N HIS A 153 -21.67 16.95 0.96
CA HIS A 153 -22.54 16.83 2.14
C HIS A 153 -22.04 15.77 3.12
N ILE A 154 -20.89 16.03 3.74
CA ILE A 154 -20.58 15.45 5.05
C ILE A 154 -20.15 16.62 5.93
N GLU A 155 -21.14 17.23 6.58
CA GLU A 155 -20.93 18.23 7.61
C GLU A 155 -20.26 17.59 8.83
N SER A 156 -19.22 18.28 9.31
CA SER A 156 -18.62 18.24 10.64
C SER A 156 -18.42 16.88 11.33
N SER A 157 -17.14 16.55 11.50
CA SER A 157 -16.61 15.65 12.51
C SER A 157 -17.21 15.89 13.90
N THR A 158 -18.10 15.01 14.38
CA THR A 158 -18.28 14.76 15.84
C THR A 158 -18.99 13.44 16.19
N ASP A 159 -19.66 12.74 15.26
CA ASP A 159 -20.53 11.59 15.63
C ASP A 159 -19.96 10.18 15.44
N LEU A 160 -18.67 10.01 15.09
CA LEU A 160 -18.09 8.67 14.87
C LEU A 160 -17.42 8.02 16.10
N LEU A 161 -17.74 8.47 17.33
CA LEU A 161 -17.24 7.88 18.58
C LEU A 161 -18.37 7.43 19.53
N LYS A 162 -19.38 6.75 19.00
CA LYS A 162 -20.34 5.98 19.81
C LYS A 162 -20.68 4.66 19.15
N PHE A 163 -19.80 3.68 19.32
CA PHE A 163 -20.12 2.25 19.39
C PHE A 163 -19.13 1.58 20.34
#